data_AF-A0A963EHI1-F1
#
_entry.id   AF-A0A963EHI1-F1
#
_cell.length_a   1.000
_cell.length_b   1.000
_cell.length_c   1.000
_cell.angle_alpha   90.00
_cell.angle_beta   90.00
_cell.angle_gamma   90.00
#
_symmetry.space_group_name_H-M   'P 1'
#
loop_
_entity.id
_entity.type
_entity.pdbx_description
1 polymer ?
#
loop_
_entity_poly.entity_id
_entity_poly.type
_entity_poly.pdbx_seq_one_letter_code
_entity_poly.pdbx_strand_id
1 'polypeptide(L)'
;VTDWSGQYDLPADTLKAGVAISGLFDLAPFPYTYLQPKLQLGWDQVRRNSPILHARHSPTRLWMVAGGAESGEFHRQSTSFHDAWRQAGNAGRCEIADGHDHFTILDAFADPRDRFHQRVLEFLACG
;
A
#
# COMPACT_ATOMS: atom_id res chain seq x y z
N VAL A 1 -13.29 -9.77 -4.46
CA VAL A 1 -12.10 -10.31 -3.76
C VAL A 1 -11.73 -11.59 -4.47
N THR A 2 -10.46 -11.97 -4.51
CA THR A 2 -10.07 -13.27 -5.08
C THR A 2 -10.76 -14.39 -4.32
N ASP A 3 -11.41 -15.30 -5.03
CA ASP A 3 -12.05 -16.48 -4.42
C ASP A 3 -10.98 -17.57 -4.21
N TRP A 4 -10.23 -17.44 -3.12
CA TRP A 4 -9.15 -18.37 -2.77
C TRP A 4 -9.65 -19.81 -2.63
N SER A 5 -10.82 -19.99 -2.04
CA SER A 5 -11.42 -21.31 -1.85
C SER A 5 -11.87 -21.94 -3.17
N GLY A 6 -12.67 -21.23 -3.96
CA GLY A 6 -13.30 -21.80 -5.15
C GLY A 6 -12.39 -21.88 -6.36
N GLN A 7 -11.44 -20.94 -6.51
CA GLN A 7 -10.52 -20.93 -7.66
C GLN A 7 -9.19 -21.66 -7.39
N TYR A 8 -8.75 -21.73 -6.12
CA TYR A 8 -7.41 -22.20 -5.80
C TYR A 8 -7.34 -23.29 -4.72
N ASP A 9 -8.48 -23.71 -4.14
CA ASP A 9 -8.53 -24.67 -3.03
C ASP A 9 -7.67 -24.24 -1.81
N LEU A 10 -7.62 -22.93 -1.57
CA LEU A 10 -6.89 -22.33 -0.45
C LEU A 10 -7.87 -21.74 0.57
N PRO A 11 -7.48 -21.62 1.86
CA PRO A 11 -8.30 -20.95 2.86
C PRO A 11 -8.74 -19.54 2.42
N ALA A 12 -9.98 -19.16 2.72
CA ALA A 12 -10.52 -17.84 2.34
C ALA A 12 -9.68 -16.66 2.89
N ASP A 13 -8.96 -16.90 3.98
CA ASP A 13 -8.06 -15.97 4.65
C ASP A 13 -6.57 -16.27 4.36
N THR A 14 -6.25 -16.80 3.17
CA THR A 14 -4.87 -17.12 2.76
C THR A 14 -3.91 -15.95 2.97
N LEU A 15 -4.33 -14.73 2.63
CA LEU A 15 -3.55 -13.52 2.87
C LEU A 15 -3.88 -12.93 4.24
N LYS A 16 -2.99 -13.14 5.21
CA LYS A 16 -3.15 -12.65 6.59
C LYS A 16 -2.98 -11.14 6.71
N ALA A 17 -1.92 -10.62 6.11
CA ALA A 17 -1.57 -9.21 6.16
C ALA A 17 -0.68 -8.81 4.98
N GLY A 18 -0.60 -7.51 4.72
CA GLY A 18 0.32 -6.92 3.75
C GLY A 18 0.85 -5.57 4.22
N VAL A 19 2.08 -5.23 3.82
CA VAL A 19 2.68 -3.92 4.07
C VAL A 19 2.97 -3.26 2.74
N ALA A 20 2.44 -2.07 2.52
CA ALA A 20 2.66 -1.26 1.34
C ALA A 20 3.60 -0.10 1.71
N ILE A 21 4.86 -0.22 1.29
CA ILE A 21 5.92 0.75 1.57
C ILE A 21 6.04 1.70 0.39
N SER A 22 5.93 2.99 0.66
CA SER A 22 6.08 4.10 -0.31
C SER A 22 5.24 3.89 -1.58
N GLY A 23 3.99 3.45 -1.38
CA GLY A 23 3.10 3.02 -2.46
C GLY A 23 2.46 4.16 -3.26
N LEU A 24 2.09 3.84 -4.50
CA LEU A 24 1.21 4.65 -5.33
C LEU A 24 -0.16 3.95 -5.40
N PHE A 25 -1.19 4.64 -4.95
CA PHE A 25 -2.54 4.11 -4.81
C PHE A 25 -3.56 4.84 -5.71
N ASP A 26 -3.22 6.05 -6.16
CA ASP A 26 -3.99 6.85 -7.09
C ASP A 26 -3.09 7.35 -8.23
N LEU A 27 -3.37 6.85 -9.44
CA LEU A 27 -2.64 7.22 -10.65
C LEU A 27 -3.25 8.44 -11.37
N ALA A 28 -4.37 8.99 -10.90
CA ALA A 28 -5.04 10.14 -11.53
C ALA A 28 -4.17 11.39 -11.71
N PRO A 29 -3.16 11.67 -10.86
CA PRO A 29 -2.27 12.82 -11.08
C PRO A 29 -1.34 12.63 -12.28
N PHE A 30 -0.89 11.41 -12.58
CA PHE A 30 0.20 11.15 -13.53
C PHE A 30 -0.01 11.71 -14.94
N PRO A 31 -1.22 11.63 -15.53
CA PRO A 31 -1.52 12.26 -16.83
C PRO A 31 -1.23 13.76 -16.91
N TYR A 32 -1.14 14.46 -15.77
CA TYR A 32 -0.85 15.90 -15.68
C TYR A 32 0.58 16.22 -15.25
N THR A 33 1.43 15.20 -15.10
CA THR A 33 2.82 15.37 -14.68
C THR A 33 3.77 15.30 -15.87
N TYR A 34 5.02 15.72 -15.65
CA TYR A 34 6.11 15.57 -16.62
C TYR A 34 6.39 14.11 -17.01
N LEU A 35 5.85 13.12 -16.26
CA LEU A 35 6.01 11.70 -16.55
C LEU A 35 5.06 11.22 -17.65
N GLN A 36 3.98 11.93 -17.95
CA GLN A 36 2.97 11.47 -18.91
C GLN A 36 3.54 11.11 -20.29
N PRO A 37 4.48 11.85 -20.91
CA PRO A 37 5.06 11.45 -22.19
C PRO A 37 5.77 10.09 -22.16
N LYS A 38 6.27 9.68 -20.98
CA LYS A 38 6.95 8.40 -20.76
C LYS A 38 5.97 7.28 -20.39
N LEU A 39 5.02 7.56 -19.51
CA LEU A 39 4.07 6.56 -19.02
C LEU A 39 2.90 6.32 -19.99
N GLN A 40 2.49 7.37 -20.69
CA GLN A 40 1.38 7.39 -21.66
C GLN A 40 0.09 6.79 -21.09
N LEU A 41 -0.21 7.08 -19.82
CA LEU A 41 -1.38 6.51 -19.15
C LEU A 41 -2.67 7.08 -19.76
N GLY A 42 -3.50 6.19 -20.30
CA GLY A 42 -4.89 6.46 -20.62
C GLY A 42 -5.78 6.43 -19.37
N TRP A 43 -6.95 7.08 -19.45
CA TRP A 43 -7.90 7.10 -18.33
C TRP A 43 -8.46 5.72 -17.98
N ASP A 44 -8.53 4.80 -18.93
CA ASP A 44 -8.89 3.40 -18.66
C ASP A 44 -7.82 2.71 -17.80
N GLN A 45 -6.54 2.97 -18.09
CA GLN A 45 -5.40 2.42 -17.35
C GLN A 45 -5.34 3.01 -15.95
N VAL A 46 -5.50 4.33 -15.82
CA VAL A 46 -5.60 5.00 -14.51
C VAL A 46 -6.72 4.36 -13.67
N ARG A 47 -7.93 4.25 -14.23
CA ARG A 47 -9.07 3.70 -13.48
C ARG A 47 -8.88 2.24 -13.07
N ARG A 48 -8.27 1.42 -13.93
CA ARG A 48 -8.04 -0.01 -13.69
C ARG A 48 -6.87 -0.28 -12.74
N ASN A 49 -5.87 0.60 -12.73
CA ASN A 49 -4.61 0.39 -12.02
C ASN A 49 -4.44 1.31 -10.80
N SER A 50 -5.46 2.08 -10.40
CA SER A 50 -5.47 2.84 -9.15
C SER A 50 -6.09 2.01 -8.01
N PRO A 51 -5.30 1.42 -7.09
CA PRO A 51 -5.80 0.64 -5.96
C PRO A 51 -6.92 1.31 -5.17
N ILE A 52 -6.87 2.64 -5.01
CA ILE A 52 -7.88 3.40 -4.25
C ILE A 52 -9.30 3.24 -4.78
N LEU A 53 -9.46 2.99 -6.09
CA LEU A 53 -10.76 2.78 -6.73
C LEU A 53 -11.29 1.35 -6.60
N HIS A 54 -10.50 0.46 -5.96
CA HIS A 54 -10.79 -0.97 -5.87
C HIS A 54 -10.79 -1.48 -4.43
N ALA A 55 -10.72 -0.58 -3.45
CA ALA A 55 -10.93 -0.90 -2.04
C ALA A 55 -12.32 -1.52 -1.87
N ARG A 56 -12.35 -2.70 -1.26
CA ARG A 56 -13.54 -3.53 -1.03
C ARG A 56 -13.31 -4.32 0.24
N HIS A 57 -14.38 -4.85 0.83
CA HIS A 57 -14.27 -5.68 2.02
C HIS A 57 -13.24 -6.81 1.82
N SER A 58 -12.32 -6.98 2.77
CA SER A 58 -11.22 -7.94 2.75
C SER A 58 -10.88 -8.37 4.17
N PRO A 59 -10.68 -9.67 4.44
CA PRO A 59 -10.19 -10.11 5.75
C PRO A 59 -8.73 -9.75 6.00
N THR A 60 -7.95 -9.50 4.93
CA THR A 60 -6.52 -9.15 5.01
C THR A 60 -6.32 -7.79 5.66
N ARG A 61 -5.39 -7.71 6.62
CA ARG A 61 -4.98 -6.43 7.23
C ARG A 61 -3.91 -5.74 6.39
N LEU A 62 -3.98 -4.42 6.21
CA LEU A 62 -2.95 -3.67 5.47
C LEU A 62 -2.27 -2.61 6.33
N TRP A 63 -0.96 -2.48 6.22
CA TRP A 63 -0.19 -1.36 6.75
C TRP A 63 0.40 -0.56 5.61
N MET A 64 -0.06 0.68 5.44
CA MET A 64 0.53 1.65 4.52
C MET A 64 1.57 2.47 5.26
N VAL A 65 2.76 2.58 4.68
CA VAL A 65 3.85 3.35 5.28
C VAL A 65 4.60 4.13 4.21
N ALA A 66 4.88 5.40 4.49
CA ALA A 66 5.74 6.24 3.68
C ALA A 66 6.83 6.86 4.58
N GLY A 67 8.01 7.11 4.05
CA GLY A 67 9.07 7.84 4.74
C GLY A 67 8.68 9.30 4.98
N GLY A 68 9.03 9.83 6.15
CA GLY A 68 8.74 11.20 6.55
C GLY A 68 9.47 12.26 5.69
N ALA A 69 10.61 11.90 5.09
CA ALA A 69 11.34 12.76 4.17
C ALA A 69 10.91 12.58 2.70
N GLU A 70 9.86 11.79 2.42
CA GLU A 70 9.28 11.69 1.08
C GLU A 70 8.43 12.92 0.72
N SER A 71 8.05 13.01 -0.55
CA SER A 71 7.15 14.08 -1.00
C SER A 71 5.77 13.96 -0.34
N GLY A 72 5.10 15.11 -0.15
CA GLY A 72 3.74 15.14 0.39
C GLY A 72 2.72 14.32 -0.41
N GLU A 73 3.01 14.00 -1.68
CA GLU A 73 2.15 13.13 -2.48
C GLU A 73 2.18 11.67 -2.00
N PHE A 74 3.32 11.15 -1.55
CA PHE A 74 3.38 9.80 -0.94
C PHE A 74 2.60 9.76 0.38
N HIS A 75 2.68 10.83 1.18
CA HIS A 75 1.92 10.96 2.42
C HIS A 75 0.42 11.02 2.14
N ARG A 76 0.01 11.86 1.18
CA ARG A 76 -1.39 12.02 0.75
C ARG A 76 -1.95 10.70 0.22
N GLN A 77 -1.23 10.02 -0.67
CA GLN A 77 -1.71 8.76 -1.25
C GLN A 77 -1.82 7.65 -0.22
N SER A 78 -0.82 7.49 0.67
CA SER A 78 -0.86 6.50 1.75
C SER A 78 -2.05 6.72 2.68
N THR A 79 -2.28 7.98 3.08
CA THR A 79 -3.42 8.36 3.93
C THR A 79 -4.75 8.17 3.21
N SER A 80 -4.87 8.64 1.96
CA SER A 80 -6.11 8.53 1.18
C SER A 80 -6.50 7.08 0.93
N PHE A 81 -5.52 6.21 0.67
CA PHE A 81 -5.78 4.78 0.50
C PHE A 81 -6.15 4.11 1.82
N HIS A 82 -5.56 4.52 2.94
CA HIS A 82 -5.97 4.05 4.27
C HIS A 82 -7.42 4.40 4.58
N ASP A 83 -7.84 5.64 4.29
CA ASP A 83 -9.23 6.06 4.50
C ASP A 83 -10.19 5.23 3.64
N ALA A 84 -9.90 5.04 2.35
CA ALA A 84 -10.70 4.19 1.47
C ALA A 84 -10.75 2.73 1.95
N TRP A 85 -9.62 2.21 2.45
CA TRP A 85 -9.53 0.85 3.01
C TRP A 85 -10.40 0.70 4.26
N ARG A 86 -10.36 1.68 5.17
CA ARG A 86 -11.17 1.71 6.40
C ARG A 86 -12.66 1.87 6.09
N GLN A 87 -13.01 2.72 5.13
CA GLN A 87 -14.40 2.91 4.67
C GLN A 87 -14.99 1.63 4.07
N ALA A 88 -14.17 0.79 3.45
CA ALA A 88 -14.59 -0.53 2.97
C ALA A 88 -14.80 -1.58 4.09
N GLY A 89 -14.66 -1.19 5.37
CA GLY A 89 -14.84 -2.04 6.54
C GLY A 89 -13.58 -2.80 6.96
N ASN A 90 -12.43 -2.53 6.34
CA ASN A 90 -11.23 -3.32 6.55
C ASN A 90 -10.40 -2.82 7.73
N ALA A 91 -9.59 -3.73 8.29
CA ALA A 91 -8.57 -3.37 9.27
C ALA A 91 -7.28 -2.92 8.56
N GLY A 92 -6.67 -1.86 9.09
CA GLY A 92 -5.38 -1.39 8.58
C GLY A 92 -4.77 -0.24 9.37
N ARG A 93 -3.48 -0.01 9.13
CA ARG A 93 -2.65 1.03 9.74
C ARG A 93 -2.10 1.95 8.65
N CYS A 94 -1.93 3.23 8.96
CA CYS A 94 -1.15 4.18 8.15
C CYS A 94 -0.05 4.78 9.02
N GLU A 95 1.15 4.98 8.48
CA GLU A 95 2.26 5.60 9.18
C GLU A 95 3.13 6.43 8.24
N ILE A 96 3.51 7.61 8.70
CA ILE A 96 4.58 8.40 8.11
C ILE A 96 5.81 8.20 8.99
N ALA A 97 6.81 7.49 8.49
CA ALA A 97 7.98 7.05 9.23
C ALA A 97 9.07 8.13 9.24
N ASP A 98 9.11 8.92 10.32
CA ASP A 98 10.10 9.98 10.50
C ASP A 98 11.54 9.46 10.35
N GLY A 99 12.42 10.30 9.77
CA GLY A 99 13.84 9.98 9.60
C GLY A 99 14.16 9.07 8.41
N HIS A 100 13.15 8.56 7.69
CA HIS A 100 13.35 7.82 6.46
C HIS A 100 12.87 8.61 5.24
N ASP A 101 13.61 8.48 4.15
CA ASP A 101 13.18 8.82 2.79
C ASP A 101 12.70 7.57 2.04
N HIS A 102 12.44 7.72 0.75
CA HIS A 102 11.91 6.68 -0.14
C HIS A 102 12.84 5.44 -0.26
N PHE A 103 14.15 5.61 -0.04
CA PHE A 103 15.14 4.54 -0.21
C PHE A 103 15.55 3.93 1.12
N THR A 104 15.86 4.78 2.10
CA THR A 104 16.30 4.37 3.43
C THR A 104 15.25 3.59 4.20
N ILE A 105 13.95 3.76 3.90
CA ILE A 105 12.90 2.91 4.48
C ILE A 105 12.99 1.46 3.98
N LEU A 106 13.43 1.25 2.74
CA LEU A 106 13.67 -0.09 2.19
C LEU A 106 14.95 -0.69 2.77
N ASP A 107 15.99 0.11 2.99
CA ASP A 107 17.20 -0.34 3.70
C ASP A 107 16.86 -0.78 5.13
N ALA A 108 16.04 0.00 5.84
CA ALA A 108 15.53 -0.34 7.16
C ALA A 108 14.66 -1.60 7.16
N PHE A 109 13.89 -1.84 6.09
CA PHE A 109 13.16 -3.09 5.93
C PHE A 109 14.10 -4.27 5.65
N ALA A 110 15.20 -4.06 4.94
CA ALA A 110 16.15 -5.10 4.58
C ALA A 110 17.08 -5.52 5.73
N ASP A 111 17.36 -4.64 6.70
CA ASP A 111 18.22 -4.96 7.86
C ASP A 111 17.41 -5.60 9.01
N PRO A 112 17.63 -6.89 9.34
CA PRO A 112 16.93 -7.55 10.45
C PRO A 112 17.17 -6.93 11.82
N ARG A 113 18.22 -6.11 11.99
CA ARG A 113 18.53 -5.44 13.25
C ARG A 113 17.80 -4.11 13.38
N ASP A 114 17.25 -3.59 12.28
CA ASP A 114 16.49 -2.36 12.30
C ASP A 114 15.11 -2.58 12.95
N ARG A 115 14.65 -1.58 13.69
CA ARG A 115 13.35 -1.63 14.37
C ARG A 115 12.19 -1.70 13.39
N PHE A 116 12.30 -1.06 12.22
CA PHE A 116 11.26 -1.09 11.20
C PHE A 116 11.03 -2.50 10.68
N HIS A 117 12.10 -3.25 10.37
CA HIS A 117 12.02 -4.67 10.00
C HIS A 117 11.23 -5.49 11.03
N GLN A 118 11.59 -5.38 12.31
CA GLN A 118 10.94 -6.14 13.38
C GLN A 118 9.44 -5.82 13.48
N ARG A 119 9.08 -4.54 13.39
CA ARG A 119 7.67 -4.11 13.40
C ARG A 119 6.89 -4.63 12.20
N VAL A 120 7.51 -4.73 11.02
CA VAL A 120 6.89 -5.34 9.85
C VAL A 120 6.60 -6.82 10.10
N LEU A 121 7.56 -7.57 10.63
CA LEU A 121 7.35 -8.99 10.96
C LEU A 121 6.25 -9.17 12.01
N GLU A 122 6.23 -8.37 13.08
CA GLU A 122 5.18 -8.38 14.08
C GLU A 122 3.79 -8.13 13.47
N PHE A 123 3.69 -7.13 12.60
CA PHE A 123 2.43 -6.82 11.91
C PHE A 123 1.95 -8.00 11.06
N LEU A 124 2.86 -8.62 10.30
CA LEU A 124 2.57 -9.75 9.43
C LEU A 124 2.18 -11.01 10.21
N ALA A 125 2.76 -11.23 11.39
CA ALA A 125 2.51 -12.40 12.23
C ALA A 125 1.15 -12.37 12.96
N CYS A 126 0.60 -11.18 13.25
CA CYS A 126 -0.62 -11.02 14.07
C CYS A 126 -1.95 -11.29 13.33
N GLY A 127 -1.98 -12.15 12.30
CA GLY A 127 -3.14 -12.36 11.43
C GLY A 127 -3.68 -13.78 11.42
#